data_AF-Q0AR88-F1
#
_entry.id   AF-Q0AR88-F1
#
_cell.length_a   1.000
_cell.length_b   1.000
_cell.length_c   1.000
_cell.angle_alpha   90.00
_cell.angle_beta   90.00
_cell.angle_gamma   90.00
#
_symmetry.space_group_name_H-M   'P 1'
#
loop_
_entity.id
_entity.type
_entity.pdbx_description
1 polymer ?
#
loop_
_entity_poly.entity_id
_entity_poly.type
_entity_poly.pdbx_seq_one_letter_code
_entity_poly.pdbx_strand_id
1 'polypeptide(L)'
;MFVRVLSSAVAAMAIVASGALAAWGPSSTSDTAQADSTHVQALDAIPVNTEERSLADLDGGGDAFILSTSRERTEIRFSLPPHVDTSEAWLRLAARPASDGTAGLIHVSINGGEAITIRPQARPIEARFALFSADFRPGQNTLEIAYSTDTPASGWIVDARRSQMRLTLEPVAPIETLEGLEAALASDFAAPRRIALITDISRERVTLEALVAQGLALRAGQVPLFTSHADEADLVVRIADNDRLAAEDRAALRSGDRSSGPEIAYRHDGVPHLVITGRNLDEATAAARLMAARSFVGYDRSFIAADAMTATRLGTRQIRDARSVHTEADLRTFADSGLPFSADQGSRTAVQFSTRLDADRHGALSVLARAALISGEAWLYAWYGDADESAPVNHNLLVIGPASTRIAAVDRNAPPELRAALRAAERSRGQRGLMRLAAAAYADAADAEVGTEVGIGVASLFRDQAQDGRWIATLTAPDQASFEAAGRSLARSNLWSALEGRAAVWSARGVTALDYAIVAPTLNERVQEFAVDHTRDAAFVLFGAAILLLIRGFFGRRKRVRVEA
;
A
#
# COMPACT_ATOMS: atom_id res chain seq x y z
N MET A 1 10.37 21.35 51.80
CA MET A 1 11.15 20.10 51.86
C MET A 1 10.14 18.96 51.93
N PHE A 2 9.66 18.54 50.77
CA PHE A 2 8.35 17.91 50.58
C PHE A 2 8.53 16.51 49.94
N VAL A 3 7.86 15.54 50.53
CA VAL A 3 7.25 14.34 49.92
C VAL A 3 8.19 13.39 49.17
N ARG A 4 8.38 12.21 49.77
CA ARG A 4 8.35 10.91 49.08
C ARG A 4 8.19 9.81 50.13
N VAL A 5 7.53 8.72 49.72
CA VAL A 5 7.16 7.52 50.47
C VAL A 5 5.79 7.59 51.17
N LEU A 6 4.72 7.36 50.40
CA LEU A 6 3.63 6.40 50.67
C LEU A 6 2.56 6.56 49.58
N SER A 7 2.41 5.59 48.67
CA SER A 7 1.14 5.38 47.96
C SER A 7 1.12 4.00 47.30
N SER A 8 0.85 2.99 48.12
CA SER A 8 0.43 1.65 47.72
C SER A 8 -0.80 1.31 48.55
N ALA A 9 -1.90 2.05 48.33
CA ALA A 9 -3.17 1.86 49.05
C ALA A 9 -4.42 2.51 48.40
N VAL A 10 -4.47 2.75 47.08
CA VAL A 10 -5.67 3.35 46.42
C VAL A 10 -6.06 2.61 45.12
N ALA A 11 -5.79 1.32 45.02
CA ALA A 11 -6.19 0.48 43.87
C ALA A 11 -7.38 -0.45 44.16
N ALA A 12 -8.23 -0.09 45.13
CA ALA A 12 -9.39 -0.89 45.51
C ALA A 12 -10.56 0.00 45.97
N MET A 13 -11.14 0.79 45.05
CA MET A 13 -12.50 1.37 45.18
C MET A 13 -12.90 2.09 43.88
N ALA A 14 -13.32 1.33 42.86
CA ALA A 14 -14.10 1.83 41.72
C ALA A 14 -14.75 0.67 40.92
N ILE A 15 -15.22 -0.36 41.61
CA ILE A 15 -16.17 -1.35 41.09
C ILE A 15 -17.37 -1.26 42.05
N VAL A 16 -18.59 -1.30 41.52
CA VAL A 16 -19.89 -1.08 42.19
C VAL A 16 -20.49 0.33 42.01
N ALA A 17 -20.94 0.60 40.78
CA ALA A 17 -22.08 1.45 40.41
C ALA A 17 -22.22 1.32 38.89
N SER A 18 -23.02 0.43 38.33
CA SER A 18 -24.38 0.78 37.88
C SER A 18 -25.09 -0.49 37.41
N GLY A 19 -25.86 -1.12 38.28
CA GLY A 19 -26.74 -2.23 37.94
C GLY A 19 -27.87 -2.24 38.95
N ALA A 20 -29.06 -1.80 38.54
CA ALA A 20 -30.38 -2.07 39.11
C ALA A 20 -31.34 -0.89 38.81
N LEU A 21 -31.99 -0.92 37.65
CA LEU A 21 -33.32 -0.32 37.50
C LEU A 21 -34.17 -1.27 36.66
N ALA A 22 -35.44 -1.36 37.06
CA ALA A 22 -36.57 -2.08 36.45
C ALA A 22 -36.77 -3.57 36.83
N ALA A 23 -37.36 -3.78 38.00
CA ALA A 23 -38.31 -4.87 38.23
C ALA A 23 -39.43 -4.37 39.15
N TRP A 24 -40.61 -4.09 38.61
CA TRP A 24 -41.94 -4.20 39.25
C TRP A 24 -43.00 -4.31 38.13
N GLY A 25 -43.77 -5.40 38.16
CA GLY A 25 -44.86 -5.70 37.22
C GLY A 25 -46.16 -4.93 37.51
N PRO A 26 -47.26 -5.25 36.80
CA PRO A 26 -47.94 -6.52 37.08
C PRO A 26 -48.44 -7.29 35.85
N SER A 27 -48.75 -8.57 36.11
CA SER A 27 -49.38 -9.55 35.24
C SER A 27 -50.84 -9.23 34.90
N SER A 28 -51.21 -9.34 33.62
CA SER A 28 -52.58 -9.63 33.20
C SER A 28 -52.55 -10.61 32.03
N THR A 29 -53.15 -11.78 32.26
CA THR A 29 -53.57 -12.76 31.27
C THR A 29 -54.68 -12.20 30.38
N SER A 30 -54.52 -12.27 29.06
CA SER A 30 -55.64 -12.44 28.13
C SER A 30 -55.14 -12.95 26.78
N ASP A 31 -55.76 -14.04 26.38
CA ASP A 31 -55.65 -14.79 25.13
C ASP A 31 -56.02 -13.98 23.88
N THR A 32 -55.48 -14.43 22.74
CA THR A 32 -55.99 -14.29 21.36
C THR A 32 -56.17 -12.89 20.74
N ALA A 33 -55.30 -12.53 19.78
CA ALA A 33 -55.63 -12.30 18.36
C ALA A 33 -54.55 -11.46 17.63
N GLN A 34 -54.30 -11.85 16.37
CA GLN A 34 -53.67 -11.08 15.27
C GLN A 34 -52.14 -10.85 15.38
N ALA A 35 -51.27 -11.61 14.71
CA ALA A 35 -51.15 -11.82 13.26
C ALA A 35 -51.14 -10.49 12.47
N ASP A 36 -50.02 -9.75 12.57
CA ASP A 36 -49.39 -8.92 11.51
C ASP A 36 -48.39 -7.95 12.17
N SER A 37 -47.13 -8.36 12.34
CA SER A 37 -45.99 -7.45 12.58
C SER A 37 -44.67 -8.19 12.84
N THR A 38 -44.33 -9.17 11.99
CA THR A 38 -43.00 -9.81 12.00
C THR A 38 -42.38 -9.84 10.61
N HIS A 39 -42.33 -8.68 9.97
CA HIS A 39 -41.50 -8.45 8.77
C HIS A 39 -40.95 -7.01 8.74
N VAL A 40 -40.34 -6.55 9.84
CA VAL A 40 -39.32 -5.49 9.83
C VAL A 40 -38.33 -5.81 10.94
N GLN A 41 -37.56 -6.88 10.78
CA GLN A 41 -36.39 -7.14 11.61
C GLN A 41 -35.13 -6.93 10.77
N ALA A 42 -34.38 -5.90 11.17
CA ALA A 42 -32.96 -5.69 10.98
C ALA A 42 -32.40 -5.83 9.54
N LEU A 43 -32.47 -4.73 8.77
CA LEU A 43 -31.27 -4.34 8.05
C LEU A 43 -30.28 -3.90 9.14
N ASP A 44 -29.37 -4.80 9.52
CA ASP A 44 -28.19 -4.39 10.28
C ASP A 44 -27.56 -3.19 9.56
N ALA A 45 -27.37 -2.10 10.30
CA ALA A 45 -26.87 -0.86 9.73
C ALA A 45 -25.47 -1.13 9.16
N ILE A 46 -25.40 -1.20 7.82
CA ILE A 46 -24.11 -1.32 7.13
C ILE A 46 -23.29 -0.10 7.57
N PRO A 47 -22.08 -0.29 8.12
CA PRO A 47 -21.35 0.81 8.74
C PRO A 47 -21.07 1.92 7.72
N VAL A 48 -21.44 3.14 8.09
CA VAL A 48 -21.07 4.34 7.33
C VAL A 48 -19.55 4.50 7.42
N ASN A 49 -18.89 4.59 6.28
CA ASN A 49 -17.45 4.72 6.20
C ASN A 49 -17.05 6.16 5.89
N THR A 50 -16.25 6.80 6.74
CA THR A 50 -15.65 8.10 6.46
C THR A 50 -14.17 7.94 6.17
N GLU A 51 -13.76 8.24 4.94
CA GLU A 51 -12.38 8.14 4.50
C GLU A 51 -11.82 9.48 4.04
N GLU A 52 -10.52 9.69 4.26
CA GLU A 52 -9.77 10.85 3.80
C GLU A 52 -8.58 10.41 2.96
N ARG A 53 -8.42 11.00 1.77
CA ARG A 53 -7.34 10.70 0.82
C ARG A 53 -6.65 11.98 0.39
N SER A 54 -5.33 11.95 0.23
CA SER A 54 -4.64 13.08 -0.38
C SER A 54 -4.89 13.11 -1.89
N LEU A 55 -4.86 14.30 -2.49
CA LEU A 55 -5.01 14.42 -3.95
C LEU A 55 -3.84 13.77 -4.70
N ALA A 56 -2.65 13.75 -4.08
CA ALA A 56 -1.48 13.07 -4.63
C ALA A 56 -1.68 11.55 -4.76
N ASP A 57 -2.40 10.94 -3.81
CA ASP A 57 -2.68 9.50 -3.83
C ASP A 57 -3.70 9.14 -4.92
N LEU A 58 -4.64 10.04 -5.24
CA LEU A 58 -5.69 9.82 -6.25
C LEU A 58 -5.20 10.06 -7.68
N ASP A 59 -4.41 11.11 -7.90
CA ASP A 59 -3.94 11.49 -9.25
C ASP A 59 -2.78 10.61 -9.74
N GLY A 60 -2.01 10.02 -8.82
CA GLY A 60 -0.81 9.22 -9.12
C GLY A 60 0.31 9.99 -9.85
N GLY A 61 0.16 11.30 -10.07
CA GLY A 61 0.96 12.09 -11.01
C GLY A 61 1.99 13.05 -10.40
N GLY A 62 1.95 13.33 -9.08
CA GLY A 62 2.97 14.15 -8.41
C GLY A 62 2.51 14.86 -7.15
N ASP A 63 3.47 15.36 -6.36
CA ASP A 63 3.22 15.98 -5.06
C ASP A 63 2.58 17.39 -5.15
N ALA A 64 2.65 18.03 -6.32
CA ALA A 64 2.08 19.35 -6.59
C ALA A 64 1.82 19.57 -8.09
N PHE A 65 0.88 20.44 -8.42
CA PHE A 65 0.61 20.86 -9.80
C PHE A 65 0.37 22.37 -9.89
N ILE A 66 0.55 22.92 -11.09
CA ILE A 66 0.42 24.35 -11.38
C ILE A 66 -0.88 24.59 -12.14
N LEU A 67 -1.67 25.54 -11.66
CA LEU A 67 -2.85 26.09 -12.31
C LEU A 67 -2.53 27.49 -12.81
N SER A 68 -2.59 27.73 -14.11
CA SER A 68 -2.25 29.02 -14.72
C SER A 68 -2.97 29.17 -16.07
N THR A 69 -2.80 30.30 -16.76
CA THR A 69 -3.37 30.47 -18.12
C THR A 69 -2.80 29.48 -19.15
N SER A 70 -1.65 28.86 -18.88
CA SER A 70 -1.10 27.79 -19.73
C SER A 70 -1.58 26.40 -19.33
N ARG A 71 -2.12 26.24 -18.12
CA ARG A 71 -2.66 25.00 -17.58
C ARG A 71 -3.87 25.34 -16.72
N GLU A 72 -4.96 25.68 -17.40
CA GLU A 72 -6.16 26.23 -16.75
C GLU A 72 -6.95 25.18 -16.00
N ARG A 73 -6.71 23.88 -16.25
CA ARG A 73 -7.49 22.78 -15.70
C ARG A 73 -6.60 21.61 -15.33
N THR A 74 -6.92 20.99 -14.20
CA THR A 74 -6.39 19.69 -13.79
C THR A 74 -7.57 18.79 -13.42
N GLU A 75 -7.54 17.56 -13.91
CA GLU A 75 -8.54 16.54 -13.64
C GLU A 75 -7.91 15.43 -12.81
N ILE A 76 -8.52 15.11 -11.68
CA ILE A 76 -8.13 14.03 -10.80
C ILE A 76 -9.24 12.99 -10.86
N ARG A 77 -8.90 11.78 -11.31
CA ARG A 77 -9.86 10.68 -11.42
C ARG A 77 -9.78 9.82 -10.17
N PHE A 78 -10.94 9.39 -9.70
CA PHE A 78 -11.04 8.45 -8.58
C PHE A 78 -12.32 7.64 -8.71
N SER A 79 -12.42 6.58 -7.94
CA SER A 79 -13.50 5.60 -8.05
C SER A 79 -14.12 5.28 -6.70
N LEU A 80 -15.44 5.12 -6.72
CA LEU A 80 -16.25 4.68 -5.59
C LEU A 80 -16.77 3.26 -5.82
N PRO A 81 -16.95 2.45 -4.76
CA PRO A 81 -17.51 1.11 -4.88
C PRO A 81 -18.94 1.13 -5.47
N PRO A 82 -19.40 0.01 -6.05
CA PRO A 82 -20.80 -0.13 -6.41
C PRO A 82 -21.70 -0.05 -5.17
N HIS A 83 -22.95 0.37 -5.36
CA HIS A 83 -23.97 0.41 -4.30
C HIS A 83 -23.60 1.25 -3.08
N VAL A 84 -22.91 2.37 -3.29
CA VAL A 84 -22.55 3.34 -2.26
C VAL A 84 -23.03 4.73 -2.68
N ASP A 85 -23.70 5.42 -1.77
CA ASP A 85 -24.03 6.83 -1.89
C ASP A 85 -23.08 7.68 -1.03
N THR A 86 -22.87 8.93 -1.44
CA THR A 86 -22.08 9.90 -0.65
C THR A 86 -23.04 10.81 0.10
N SER A 87 -22.98 10.84 1.42
CA SER A 87 -23.81 11.76 2.23
C SER A 87 -23.10 13.07 2.54
N GLU A 88 -21.80 13.02 2.78
CA GLU A 88 -20.95 14.19 2.95
C GLU A 88 -19.68 14.11 2.11
N ALA A 89 -19.28 15.23 1.52
CA ALA A 89 -18.02 15.36 0.80
C ALA A 89 -17.35 16.68 1.15
N TRP A 90 -16.07 16.64 1.50
CA TRP A 90 -15.28 17.82 1.87
C TRP A 90 -13.96 17.82 1.11
N LEU A 91 -13.56 18.99 0.61
CA LEU A 91 -12.21 19.19 0.06
C LEU A 91 -11.46 20.19 0.93
N ARG A 92 -10.26 19.81 1.34
CA ARG A 92 -9.23 20.71 1.87
C ARG A 92 -8.22 20.94 0.77
N LEU A 93 -8.13 22.17 0.26
CA LEU A 93 -7.23 22.57 -0.81
C LEU A 93 -6.10 23.44 -0.25
N ALA A 94 -4.87 22.97 -0.36
CA ALA A 94 -3.67 23.72 0.00
C ALA A 94 -3.01 24.26 -1.27
N ALA A 95 -2.85 25.58 -1.36
CA ALA A 95 -2.24 26.22 -2.51
C ALA A 95 -1.36 27.41 -2.12
N ARG A 96 -0.37 27.72 -2.95
CA ARG A 96 0.49 28.89 -2.79
C ARG A 96 0.60 29.66 -4.10
N PRO A 97 0.82 30.98 -4.03
CA PRO A 97 1.02 31.76 -5.25
C PRO A 97 2.27 31.27 -5.98
N ALA A 98 2.19 31.20 -7.31
CA ALA A 98 3.33 30.89 -8.16
C ALA A 98 4.33 32.07 -8.21
N SER A 99 3.85 33.31 -8.06
CA SER A 99 4.66 34.52 -7.97
C SER A 99 3.94 35.64 -7.19
N ASP A 100 4.62 36.75 -6.95
CA ASP A 100 4.00 37.94 -6.32
C ASP A 100 2.89 38.57 -7.19
N GLY A 101 2.83 38.24 -8.48
CA GLY A 101 1.79 38.66 -9.42
C GLY A 101 0.64 37.66 -9.58
N THR A 102 0.53 36.66 -8.69
CA THR A 102 -0.58 35.69 -8.72
C THR A 102 -1.92 36.40 -8.45
N ALA A 103 -2.88 36.16 -9.34
CA ALA A 103 -4.27 36.59 -9.24
C ALA A 103 -5.18 35.44 -9.73
N GLY A 104 -6.47 35.70 -9.91
CA GLY A 104 -7.42 34.75 -10.49
C GLY A 104 -8.24 33.96 -9.46
N LEU A 105 -9.18 33.18 -10.00
CA LEU A 105 -10.14 32.36 -9.28
C LEU A 105 -9.77 30.88 -9.45
N ILE A 106 -10.05 30.08 -8.43
CA ILE A 106 -9.98 28.62 -8.50
C ILE A 106 -11.41 28.10 -8.46
N HIS A 107 -11.79 27.28 -9.44
CA HIS A 107 -13.07 26.61 -9.51
C HIS A 107 -12.87 25.13 -9.22
N VAL A 108 -13.75 24.55 -8.41
CA VAL A 108 -13.71 23.13 -8.09
C VAL A 108 -15.07 22.50 -8.32
N SER A 109 -15.14 21.44 -9.10
CA SER A 109 -16.38 20.68 -9.36
C SER A 109 -16.12 19.19 -9.39
N ILE A 110 -17.18 18.41 -9.18
CA ILE A 110 -17.19 16.95 -9.33
C ILE A 110 -18.05 16.62 -10.55
N ASN A 111 -17.55 15.76 -11.44
CA ASN A 111 -18.27 15.25 -12.61
C ASN A 111 -18.92 16.33 -13.50
N GLY A 112 -18.35 17.54 -13.54
CA GLY A 112 -18.90 18.67 -14.29
C GLY A 112 -20.15 19.29 -13.67
N GLY A 113 -20.45 18.98 -12.40
CA GLY A 113 -21.52 19.58 -11.60
C GLY A 113 -21.23 21.03 -11.19
N GLU A 114 -21.95 21.51 -10.17
CA GLU A 114 -21.87 22.92 -9.76
C GLU A 114 -20.47 23.24 -9.20
N ALA A 115 -19.85 24.29 -9.74
CA ALA A 115 -18.49 24.66 -9.39
C ALA A 115 -18.43 25.61 -8.17
N ILE A 116 -17.66 25.21 -7.17
CA ILE A 116 -17.34 26.06 -6.02
C ILE A 116 -16.20 26.99 -6.41
N THR A 117 -16.44 28.29 -6.28
CA THR A 117 -15.48 29.32 -6.68
C THR A 117 -14.76 29.90 -5.47
N ILE A 118 -13.44 29.75 -5.45
CA ILE A 118 -12.54 30.28 -4.43
C ILE A 118 -11.89 31.55 -4.97
N ARG A 119 -11.88 32.62 -4.17
CA ARG A 119 -11.20 33.88 -4.48
C ARG A 119 -9.98 34.07 -3.58
N PRO A 120 -8.86 33.38 -3.85
CA PRO A 120 -7.69 33.44 -2.98
C PRO A 120 -7.00 34.82 -3.07
N GLN A 121 -6.54 35.33 -1.94
CA GLN A 121 -5.59 36.45 -1.91
C GLN A 121 -4.19 35.92 -2.23
N ALA A 122 -3.31 36.72 -2.85
CA ALA A 122 -1.93 36.36 -3.25
C ALA A 122 -0.98 36.01 -2.07
N ARG A 123 -1.32 34.98 -1.30
CA ARG A 123 -0.63 34.42 -0.14
C ARG A 123 -0.91 32.91 -0.11
N PRO A 124 -0.08 32.11 0.58
CA PRO A 124 -0.40 30.71 0.81
C PRO A 124 -1.78 30.58 1.49
N ILE A 125 -2.60 29.66 0.98
CA ILE A 125 -3.94 29.40 1.48
C ILE A 125 -4.15 27.91 1.78
N GLU A 126 -5.04 27.66 2.73
CA GLU A 126 -5.63 26.36 2.97
C GLU A 126 -7.14 26.58 3.10
N ALA A 127 -7.89 26.17 2.07
CA ALA A 127 -9.33 26.35 1.99
C ALA A 127 -10.02 25.02 2.28
N ARG A 128 -11.07 25.02 3.11
CA ARG A 128 -11.91 23.85 3.35
C ARG A 128 -13.35 24.18 3.02
N PHE A 129 -13.97 23.36 2.18
CA PHE A 129 -15.35 23.55 1.77
C PHE A 129 -16.02 22.20 1.48
N ALA A 130 -17.34 22.17 1.61
CA ALA A 130 -18.15 21.00 1.28
C ALA A 130 -18.35 20.95 -0.24
N LEU A 131 -18.18 19.78 -0.83
CA LEU A 131 -18.55 19.48 -2.22
C LEU A 131 -20.02 19.05 -2.28
N PHE A 132 -20.64 19.19 -3.45
CA PHE A 132 -22.02 18.73 -3.65
C PHE A 132 -22.03 17.20 -3.72
N SER A 133 -22.50 16.55 -2.65
CA SER A 133 -22.52 15.09 -2.55
C SER A 133 -23.38 14.39 -3.62
N ALA A 134 -24.42 15.07 -4.10
CA ALA A 134 -25.27 14.61 -5.20
C ALA A 134 -24.55 14.51 -6.56
N ASP A 135 -23.39 15.15 -6.72
CA ASP A 135 -22.61 15.07 -7.97
C ASP A 135 -21.74 13.80 -8.03
N PHE A 136 -21.59 13.07 -6.91
CA PHE A 136 -20.86 11.82 -6.85
C PHE A 136 -21.73 10.67 -7.37
N ARG A 137 -21.08 9.68 -7.97
CA ARG A 137 -21.74 8.47 -8.47
C ARG A 137 -20.91 7.22 -8.16
N PRO A 138 -21.51 6.04 -8.04
CA PRO A 138 -20.77 4.79 -8.02
C PRO A 138 -19.85 4.64 -9.25
N GLY A 139 -18.69 4.02 -9.07
CA GLY A 139 -17.68 3.89 -10.12
C GLY A 139 -16.85 5.15 -10.33
N GLN A 140 -16.53 5.47 -11.59
CA GLN A 140 -15.56 6.52 -11.93
C GLN A 140 -16.12 7.94 -11.77
N ASN A 141 -15.38 8.76 -11.04
CA ASN A 141 -15.63 10.17 -10.77
C ASN A 141 -14.42 11.01 -11.20
N THR A 142 -14.68 12.27 -11.55
CA THR A 142 -13.65 13.24 -11.89
C THR A 142 -13.79 14.47 -11.01
N LEU A 143 -12.76 14.76 -10.21
CA LEU A 143 -12.56 16.03 -9.56
C LEU A 143 -11.85 16.98 -10.53
N GLU A 144 -12.51 18.09 -10.86
CA GLU A 144 -11.95 19.13 -11.70
C GLU A 144 -11.54 20.31 -10.83
N ILE A 145 -10.29 20.75 -10.99
CA ILE A 145 -9.78 21.98 -10.41
C ILE A 145 -9.33 22.88 -11.56
N ALA A 146 -10.08 23.95 -11.77
CA ALA A 146 -9.88 24.89 -12.86
C ALA A 146 -9.47 26.28 -12.35
N TYR A 147 -8.84 27.05 -13.21
CA TYR A 147 -8.32 28.38 -12.95
C TYR A 147 -8.83 29.34 -14.01
N SER A 148 -9.32 30.50 -13.56
CA SER A 148 -9.75 31.57 -14.44
C SER A 148 -9.19 32.91 -13.96
N THR A 149 -8.91 33.82 -14.89
CA THR A 149 -8.43 35.17 -14.57
C THR A 149 -8.79 36.11 -15.70
N ASP A 150 -9.17 37.33 -15.36
CA ASP A 150 -9.41 38.39 -16.34
C ASP A 150 -8.10 39.01 -16.87
N THR A 151 -6.97 38.74 -16.20
CA THR A 151 -5.66 39.29 -16.53
C THR A 151 -4.57 38.21 -16.57
N PRO A 152 -3.54 38.34 -17.42
CA PRO A 152 -2.42 37.40 -17.43
C PRO A 152 -1.72 37.37 -16.07
N ALA A 153 -1.78 36.23 -15.38
CA ALA A 153 -1.18 36.05 -14.07
C ALA A 153 -0.51 34.68 -13.96
N SER A 154 0.49 34.59 -13.08
CA SER A 154 1.34 33.40 -12.92
C SER A 154 0.57 32.18 -12.38
N GLY A 155 -0.60 32.40 -11.77
CA GLY A 155 -1.46 31.34 -11.27
C GLY A 155 -1.04 30.77 -9.92
N TRP A 156 -1.49 29.56 -9.61
CA TRP A 156 -1.42 28.91 -8.31
C TRP A 156 -0.66 27.59 -8.39
N ILE A 157 0.11 27.28 -7.35
CA ILE A 157 0.72 25.97 -7.17
C ILE A 157 -0.08 25.25 -6.09
N VAL A 158 -0.79 24.21 -6.47
CA VAL A 158 -1.56 23.36 -5.56
C VAL A 158 -0.64 22.27 -5.02
N ASP A 159 -0.58 22.15 -3.71
CA ASP A 159 0.14 21.09 -3.01
C ASP A 159 -0.82 19.89 -2.87
N ALA A 160 -0.64 18.90 -3.74
CA ALA A 160 -1.54 17.74 -3.82
C ALA A 160 -1.38 16.80 -2.61
N ARG A 161 -0.21 16.80 -1.96
CA ARG A 161 0.02 16.04 -0.72
C ARG A 161 -0.73 16.62 0.47
N ARG A 162 -0.75 17.95 0.59
CA ARG A 162 -1.44 18.65 1.68
C ARG A 162 -2.94 18.81 1.42
N SER A 163 -3.35 18.75 0.16
CA SER A 163 -4.75 18.78 -0.23
C SER A 163 -5.38 17.40 -0.03
N GLN A 164 -6.55 17.37 0.62
CA GLN A 164 -7.21 16.14 1.03
C GLN A 164 -8.70 16.18 0.71
N MET A 165 -9.23 15.08 0.19
CA MET A 165 -10.65 14.87 -0.02
C MET A 165 -11.15 13.88 1.04
N ARG A 166 -12.21 14.26 1.76
CA ARG A 166 -12.87 13.43 2.76
C ARG A 166 -14.29 13.14 2.31
N LEU A 167 -14.64 11.85 2.22
CA LEU A 167 -15.96 11.38 1.82
C LEU A 167 -16.57 10.56 2.96
N THR A 168 -17.86 10.74 3.17
CA THR A 168 -18.70 9.87 4.00
C THR A 168 -19.57 9.06 3.06
N LEU A 169 -19.38 7.75 3.12
CA LEU A 169 -19.92 6.76 2.19
C LEU A 169 -20.91 5.86 2.92
N GLU A 170 -22.12 5.79 2.37
CA GLU A 170 -23.24 5.03 2.91
C GLU A 170 -23.58 3.89 1.95
N PRO A 171 -23.35 2.63 2.33
CA PRO A 171 -23.73 1.49 1.51
C PRO A 171 -25.26 1.40 1.41
N VAL A 172 -25.79 1.38 0.18
CA VAL A 172 -27.22 1.29 -0.09
C VAL A 172 -27.68 -0.15 -0.37
N ALA A 173 -26.76 -1.02 -0.78
CA ALA A 173 -26.99 -2.45 -0.97
C ALA A 173 -25.67 -3.23 -0.80
N PRO A 174 -25.72 -4.51 -0.40
CA PRO A 174 -24.53 -5.35 -0.34
C PRO A 174 -23.99 -5.64 -1.75
N ILE A 175 -22.70 -5.97 -1.82
CA ILE A 175 -22.09 -6.48 -3.05
C ILE A 175 -22.52 -7.93 -3.24
N GLU A 176 -23.22 -8.24 -4.33
CA GLU A 176 -23.74 -9.58 -4.59
C GLU A 176 -23.00 -10.38 -5.68
N THR A 177 -22.13 -9.73 -6.46
CA THR A 177 -21.52 -10.31 -7.65
C THR A 177 -19.99 -10.26 -7.60
N LEU A 178 -19.31 -11.16 -8.32
CA LEU A 178 -17.86 -11.16 -8.47
C LEU A 178 -17.38 -9.89 -9.18
N GLU A 179 -18.12 -9.41 -10.19
CA GLU A 179 -17.84 -8.11 -10.83
C GLU A 179 -17.92 -6.96 -9.82
N GLY A 180 -18.95 -6.94 -8.98
CA GLY A 180 -19.13 -5.92 -7.95
C GLY A 180 -18.00 -5.95 -6.92
N LEU A 181 -17.54 -7.15 -6.53
CA LEU A 181 -16.38 -7.31 -5.65
C LEU A 181 -15.09 -6.81 -6.29
N GLU A 182 -14.84 -7.14 -7.57
CA GLU A 182 -13.66 -6.68 -8.29
C GLU A 182 -13.65 -5.15 -8.43
N ALA A 183 -14.81 -4.55 -8.74
CA ALA A 183 -14.98 -3.09 -8.77
C ALA A 183 -14.78 -2.44 -7.40
N ALA A 184 -15.29 -3.06 -6.33
CA ALA A 184 -15.09 -2.58 -4.96
C ALA A 184 -13.61 -2.66 -4.53
N LEU A 185 -12.90 -3.74 -4.85
CA LEU A 185 -11.47 -3.89 -4.57
C LEU A 185 -10.65 -2.80 -5.28
N ALA A 186 -10.98 -2.51 -6.54
CA ALA A 186 -10.31 -1.52 -7.37
C ALA A 186 -10.63 -0.07 -6.99
N SER A 187 -11.57 0.16 -6.07
CA SER A 187 -12.00 1.52 -5.70
C SER A 187 -10.95 2.26 -4.86
N ASP A 188 -10.94 3.59 -4.98
CA ASP A 188 -9.99 4.44 -4.25
C ASP A 188 -10.44 4.67 -2.80
N PHE A 189 -11.76 4.72 -2.59
CA PHE A 189 -12.40 4.87 -1.28
C PHE A 189 -13.21 3.63 -0.92
N ALA A 190 -13.30 3.32 0.38
CA ALA A 190 -14.12 2.22 0.93
C ALA A 190 -13.91 0.85 0.28
N ALA A 191 -12.76 0.66 -0.36
CA ALA A 191 -12.39 -0.64 -0.91
C ALA A 191 -11.97 -1.58 0.22
N PRO A 192 -12.32 -2.89 0.15
CA PRO A 192 -11.84 -3.87 1.12
C PRO A 192 -10.31 -3.88 1.18
N ARG A 193 -9.72 -3.55 2.34
CA ARG A 193 -8.25 -3.46 2.50
C ARG A 193 -7.72 -4.57 3.39
N ARG A 194 -8.42 -4.93 4.46
CA ARG A 194 -8.07 -6.05 5.35
C ARG A 194 -8.69 -7.32 4.81
N ILE A 195 -7.85 -8.26 4.37
CA ILE A 195 -8.30 -9.50 3.74
C ILE A 195 -7.83 -10.69 4.57
N ALA A 196 -8.79 -11.47 5.06
CA ALA A 196 -8.50 -12.73 5.73
C ALA A 196 -8.22 -13.82 4.70
N LEU A 197 -7.05 -14.46 4.77
CA LEU A 197 -6.73 -15.65 3.97
C LEU A 197 -6.88 -16.89 4.84
N ILE A 198 -7.94 -17.67 4.59
CA ILE A 198 -8.23 -18.90 5.33
C ILE A 198 -7.94 -20.08 4.40
N THR A 199 -6.76 -20.66 4.56
CA THR A 199 -6.29 -21.81 3.78
C THR A 199 -5.99 -22.96 4.71
N ASP A 200 -6.50 -24.15 4.38
CA ASP A 200 -6.20 -25.32 5.18
C ASP A 200 -4.72 -25.72 5.05
N ILE A 201 -4.18 -26.28 6.14
CA ILE A 201 -2.85 -26.85 6.14
C ILE A 201 -2.79 -27.98 5.10
N SER A 202 -1.98 -27.76 4.07
CA SER A 202 -1.79 -28.65 2.94
C SER A 202 -0.43 -28.38 2.30
N ARG A 203 0.04 -29.31 1.47
CA ARG A 203 1.28 -29.15 0.71
C ARG A 203 1.25 -27.94 -0.23
N GLU A 204 0.07 -27.62 -0.79
CA GLU A 204 -0.08 -26.52 -1.75
C GLU A 204 -0.44 -25.18 -1.08
N ARG A 205 -0.49 -25.11 0.26
CA ARG A 205 -0.91 -23.90 0.99
C ARG A 205 -0.14 -22.66 0.54
N VAL A 206 1.18 -22.77 0.44
CA VAL A 206 2.06 -21.65 0.02
C VAL A 206 1.71 -21.20 -1.39
N THR A 207 1.59 -22.15 -2.33
CA THR A 207 1.21 -21.89 -3.73
C THR A 207 -0.13 -21.17 -3.83
N LEU A 208 -1.13 -21.69 -3.12
CA LEU A 208 -2.50 -21.17 -3.12
C LEU A 208 -2.56 -19.74 -2.58
N GLU A 209 -2.02 -19.52 -1.37
CA GLU A 209 -1.98 -18.19 -0.75
C GLU A 209 -1.19 -17.18 -1.59
N ALA A 210 -0.05 -17.61 -2.17
CA ALA A 210 0.79 -16.76 -3.00
C ALA A 210 0.08 -16.30 -4.28
N LEU A 211 -0.62 -17.20 -4.98
CA LEU A 211 -1.36 -16.87 -6.20
C LEU A 211 -2.55 -15.94 -5.88
N VAL A 212 -3.29 -16.24 -4.81
CA VAL A 212 -4.44 -15.45 -4.38
C VAL A 212 -4.00 -14.06 -3.92
N ALA A 213 -2.94 -13.94 -3.13
CA ALA A 213 -2.41 -12.64 -2.69
C ALA A 213 -2.02 -11.75 -3.88
N GLN A 214 -1.36 -12.31 -4.90
CA GLN A 214 -1.03 -11.59 -6.13
C GLN A 214 -2.28 -11.17 -6.91
N GLY A 215 -3.24 -12.07 -7.07
CA GLY A 215 -4.50 -11.79 -7.76
C GLY A 215 -5.35 -10.72 -7.08
N LEU A 216 -5.39 -10.70 -5.74
CA LEU A 216 -6.06 -9.64 -4.96
C LEU A 216 -5.36 -8.31 -5.15
N ALA A 217 -4.03 -8.28 -5.08
CA ALA A 217 -3.28 -7.04 -5.25
C ALA A 217 -3.47 -6.44 -6.64
N LEU A 218 -3.41 -7.26 -7.70
CA LEU A 218 -3.64 -6.84 -9.08
C LEU A 218 -5.04 -6.26 -9.29
N ARG A 219 -6.07 -6.79 -8.61
CA ARG A 219 -7.44 -6.23 -8.64
C ARG A 219 -7.55 -4.93 -7.86
N ALA A 220 -6.94 -4.88 -6.69
CA ALA A 220 -7.01 -3.72 -5.81
C ALA A 220 -6.13 -2.55 -6.29
N GLY A 221 -5.22 -2.78 -7.25
CA GLY A 221 -4.21 -1.81 -7.69
C GLY A 221 -3.15 -1.50 -6.61
N GLN A 222 -3.24 -2.11 -5.44
CA GLN A 222 -2.38 -1.89 -4.28
C GLN A 222 -2.29 -3.16 -3.45
N VAL A 223 -1.35 -3.21 -2.51
CA VAL A 223 -1.13 -4.38 -1.66
C VAL A 223 -2.14 -4.38 -0.49
N PRO A 224 -3.02 -5.39 -0.38
CA PRO A 224 -3.93 -5.51 0.76
C PRO A 224 -3.21 -5.85 2.06
N LEU A 225 -3.91 -5.65 3.17
CA LEU A 225 -3.51 -6.09 4.50
C LEU A 225 -3.98 -7.53 4.73
N PHE A 226 -3.06 -8.49 4.61
CA PHE A 226 -3.38 -9.88 4.86
C PHE A 226 -3.37 -10.21 6.36
N THR A 227 -4.39 -10.96 6.79
CA THR A 227 -4.58 -11.45 8.16
C THR A 227 -5.14 -12.88 8.15
N SER A 228 -5.08 -13.56 9.29
CA SER A 228 -5.76 -14.84 9.53
C SER A 228 -7.09 -14.66 10.27
N HIS A 229 -7.40 -13.45 10.73
CA HIS A 229 -8.56 -13.11 11.57
C HIS A 229 -9.72 -12.67 10.69
N ALA A 230 -10.75 -13.52 10.58
CA ALA A 230 -11.91 -13.28 9.73
C ALA A 230 -12.85 -12.20 10.29
N ASP A 231 -12.87 -12.04 11.60
CA ASP A 231 -13.68 -11.08 12.37
C ASP A 231 -13.23 -9.63 12.20
N GLU A 232 -11.98 -9.41 11.82
CA GLU A 232 -11.41 -8.07 11.56
C GLU A 232 -11.23 -7.76 10.06
N ALA A 233 -11.74 -8.63 9.19
CA ALA A 233 -11.50 -8.54 7.75
C ALA A 233 -12.69 -7.90 7.03
N ASP A 234 -12.37 -7.05 6.05
CA ASP A 234 -13.34 -6.48 5.12
C ASP A 234 -13.74 -7.49 4.04
N LEU A 235 -12.92 -8.52 3.81
CA LEU A 235 -13.12 -9.61 2.86
C LEU A 235 -12.49 -10.89 3.40
N VAL A 236 -13.23 -11.99 3.36
CA VAL A 236 -12.72 -13.32 3.70
C VAL A 236 -12.49 -14.12 2.42
N VAL A 237 -11.30 -14.67 2.26
CA VAL A 237 -10.98 -15.59 1.16
C VAL A 237 -10.73 -16.97 1.73
N ARG A 238 -11.63 -17.91 1.41
CA ARG A 238 -11.51 -19.32 1.76
C ARG A 238 -10.87 -20.08 0.60
N ILE A 239 -9.80 -20.82 0.88
CA ILE A 239 -9.11 -21.64 -0.11
C ILE A 239 -9.03 -23.09 0.40
N ALA A 240 -9.73 -24.00 -0.25
CA ALA A 240 -9.75 -25.41 0.15
C ALA A 240 -10.19 -26.31 -1.00
N ASP A 241 -9.92 -27.61 -0.88
CA ASP A 241 -10.64 -28.61 -1.67
C ASP A 241 -12.12 -28.70 -1.23
N ASN A 242 -12.95 -29.24 -2.11
CA ASN A 242 -14.40 -29.26 -1.93
C ASN A 242 -14.87 -30.01 -0.66
N ASP A 243 -14.17 -31.06 -0.24
CA ASP A 243 -14.57 -31.87 0.92
C ASP A 243 -14.27 -31.16 2.26
N ARG A 244 -13.40 -30.15 2.25
CA ARG A 244 -13.04 -29.35 3.42
C ARG A 244 -13.84 -28.04 3.54
N LEU A 245 -14.64 -27.70 2.54
CA LEU A 245 -15.49 -26.51 2.59
C LEU A 245 -16.64 -26.68 3.59
N ALA A 246 -16.90 -25.62 4.36
CA ALA A 246 -18.09 -25.52 5.19
C ALA A 246 -19.36 -25.58 4.31
N ALA A 247 -20.49 -25.99 4.91
CA ALA A 247 -21.75 -26.10 4.18
C ALA A 247 -22.20 -24.78 3.53
N GLU A 248 -21.94 -23.65 4.20
CA GLU A 248 -22.24 -22.30 3.71
C GLU A 248 -21.38 -21.93 2.49
N ASP A 249 -20.08 -22.28 2.51
CA ASP A 249 -19.19 -22.06 1.37
C ASP A 249 -19.56 -22.96 0.18
N ARG A 250 -20.01 -24.20 0.44
CA ARG A 250 -20.50 -25.12 -0.59
C ARG A 250 -21.79 -24.66 -1.24
N ALA A 251 -22.69 -24.04 -0.47
CA ALA A 251 -23.93 -23.48 -1.00
C ALA A 251 -23.71 -22.34 -2.00
N ALA A 252 -22.55 -21.67 -1.96
CA ALA A 252 -22.17 -20.61 -2.90
C ALA A 252 -21.70 -21.15 -4.26
N LEU A 253 -21.32 -22.44 -4.34
CA LEU A 253 -20.85 -23.06 -5.58
C LEU A 253 -22.00 -23.13 -6.61
N ARG A 254 -21.67 -23.15 -7.90
CA ARG A 254 -22.64 -23.16 -9.00
C ARG A 254 -23.63 -24.32 -8.94
N SER A 255 -23.19 -25.48 -8.45
CA SER A 255 -24.06 -26.65 -8.26
C SER A 255 -24.85 -26.62 -6.94
N GLY A 256 -24.51 -25.72 -6.02
CA GLY A 256 -25.09 -25.60 -4.67
C GLY A 256 -24.59 -26.62 -3.66
N ASP A 257 -23.62 -27.48 -4.00
CA ASP A 257 -23.05 -28.45 -3.06
C ASP A 257 -21.59 -28.79 -3.36
N ARG A 258 -21.29 -29.23 -4.58
CA ARG A 258 -19.96 -29.70 -4.96
C ARG A 258 -19.48 -29.09 -6.26
N SER A 259 -18.26 -28.55 -6.26
CA SER A 259 -17.64 -28.09 -7.49
C SER A 259 -17.36 -29.25 -8.46
N SER A 260 -17.56 -29.01 -9.75
CA SER A 260 -17.31 -29.97 -10.84
C SER A 260 -15.93 -29.82 -11.49
N GLY A 261 -15.15 -28.82 -11.06
CA GLY A 261 -13.82 -28.50 -11.58
C GLY A 261 -13.21 -27.33 -10.82
N PRO A 262 -12.22 -26.61 -11.39
CA PRO A 262 -11.72 -25.35 -10.83
C PRO A 262 -12.81 -24.28 -10.82
N GLU A 263 -13.11 -23.73 -9.64
CA GLU A 263 -14.20 -22.79 -9.44
C GLU A 263 -13.84 -21.72 -8.40
N ILE A 264 -14.29 -20.50 -8.69
CA ILE A 264 -14.26 -19.36 -7.77
C ILE A 264 -15.72 -18.97 -7.55
N ALA A 265 -16.16 -18.99 -6.31
CA ALA A 265 -17.52 -18.63 -5.93
C ALA A 265 -17.52 -17.45 -4.98
N TYR A 266 -18.62 -16.72 -4.98
CA TYR A 266 -18.81 -15.53 -4.16
C TYR A 266 -20.11 -15.63 -3.38
N ARG A 267 -20.06 -15.25 -2.11
CA ARG A 267 -21.22 -15.10 -1.24
C ARG A 267 -21.05 -13.89 -0.33
N HIS A 268 -22.16 -13.40 0.20
CA HIS A 268 -22.17 -12.29 1.13
C HIS A 268 -23.22 -12.56 2.21
N ASP A 269 -22.78 -12.75 3.46
CA ASP A 269 -23.59 -13.03 4.65
C ASP A 269 -23.30 -12.02 5.77
N GLY A 270 -23.07 -10.77 5.37
CA GLY A 270 -22.69 -9.66 6.25
C GLY A 270 -21.27 -9.18 5.94
N VAL A 271 -20.37 -10.12 5.67
CA VAL A 271 -19.02 -9.87 5.14
C VAL A 271 -18.94 -10.53 3.75
N PRO A 272 -18.23 -9.96 2.77
CA PRO A 272 -18.02 -10.63 1.50
C PRO A 272 -17.07 -11.83 1.68
N HIS A 273 -17.41 -12.95 1.04
CA HIS A 273 -16.66 -14.19 1.05
C HIS A 273 -16.33 -14.64 -0.38
N LEU A 274 -15.05 -14.83 -0.66
CA LEU A 274 -14.57 -15.44 -1.89
C LEU A 274 -14.10 -16.86 -1.59
N VAL A 275 -14.69 -17.84 -2.29
CA VAL A 275 -14.35 -19.26 -2.16
C VAL A 275 -13.56 -19.69 -3.38
N ILE A 276 -12.36 -20.21 -3.19
CA ILE A 276 -11.49 -20.71 -4.25
C ILE A 276 -11.32 -22.21 -4.03
N THR A 277 -11.83 -23.01 -4.96
CA THR A 277 -11.95 -24.45 -4.76
C THR A 277 -11.85 -25.27 -6.05
N GLY A 278 -11.85 -26.59 -5.87
CA GLY A 278 -11.99 -27.59 -6.91
C GLY A 278 -12.18 -28.97 -6.30
N ARG A 279 -12.29 -30.00 -7.14
CA ARG A 279 -12.53 -31.39 -6.65
C ARG A 279 -11.38 -31.91 -5.79
N ASN A 280 -10.19 -31.33 -5.96
CA ASN A 280 -8.98 -31.62 -5.21
C ASN A 280 -8.09 -30.36 -5.17
N LEU A 281 -6.94 -30.46 -4.49
CA LEU A 281 -5.99 -29.34 -4.35
C LEU A 281 -5.37 -28.89 -5.69
N ASP A 282 -5.19 -29.78 -6.66
CA ASP A 282 -4.66 -29.41 -7.98
C ASP A 282 -5.65 -28.50 -8.72
N GLU A 283 -6.95 -28.81 -8.61
CA GLU A 283 -8.01 -27.98 -9.18
C GLU A 283 -8.22 -26.68 -8.41
N ALA A 284 -8.09 -26.69 -7.08
CA ALA A 284 -8.07 -25.46 -6.29
C ALA A 284 -6.88 -24.56 -6.69
N THR A 285 -5.73 -25.16 -7.02
CA THR A 285 -4.55 -24.44 -7.54
C THR A 285 -4.84 -23.87 -8.93
N ALA A 286 -5.52 -24.62 -9.80
CA ALA A 286 -5.98 -24.10 -11.07
C ALA A 286 -6.97 -22.93 -10.89
N ALA A 287 -7.89 -23.01 -9.93
CA ALA A 287 -8.81 -21.93 -9.60
C ALA A 287 -8.06 -20.69 -9.06
N ALA A 288 -7.07 -20.86 -8.20
CA ALA A 288 -6.20 -19.77 -7.73
C ALA A 288 -5.43 -19.11 -8.88
N ARG A 289 -4.95 -19.89 -9.86
CA ARG A 289 -4.34 -19.35 -11.10
C ARG A 289 -5.34 -18.57 -11.94
N LEU A 290 -6.57 -19.07 -12.10
CA LEU A 290 -7.62 -18.35 -12.82
C LEU A 290 -7.94 -17.01 -12.15
N MET A 291 -8.06 -17.03 -10.83
CA MET A 291 -8.23 -15.84 -10.00
C MET A 291 -7.06 -14.88 -10.24
N ALA A 292 -5.81 -15.32 -10.21
CA ALA A 292 -4.67 -14.44 -10.44
C ALA A 292 -4.52 -13.93 -11.89
N ALA A 293 -5.22 -14.52 -12.87
CA ALA A 293 -4.99 -14.30 -14.30
C ALA A 293 -6.15 -13.64 -15.06
N ARG A 294 -7.38 -13.73 -14.56
CA ARG A 294 -8.60 -13.31 -15.27
C ARG A 294 -9.42 -12.31 -14.47
N SER A 295 -10.02 -11.37 -15.16
CA SER A 295 -10.98 -10.42 -14.61
C SER A 295 -12.36 -11.08 -14.45
N PHE A 296 -13.10 -10.65 -13.43
CA PHE A 296 -14.47 -11.08 -13.15
C PHE A 296 -15.55 -10.13 -13.72
N VAL A 297 -15.17 -9.16 -14.55
CA VAL A 297 -16.16 -8.29 -15.22
C VAL A 297 -17.14 -9.13 -16.05
N GLY A 298 -18.43 -8.92 -15.84
CA GLY A 298 -19.51 -9.67 -16.50
C GLY A 298 -19.89 -10.99 -15.81
N TYR A 299 -19.33 -11.30 -14.63
CA TYR A 299 -19.61 -12.53 -13.90
C TYR A 299 -20.31 -12.26 -12.57
N ASP A 300 -21.32 -13.10 -12.29
CA ASP A 300 -22.17 -13.02 -11.11
C ASP A 300 -21.54 -13.76 -9.92
N ARG A 301 -22.17 -14.80 -9.36
CA ARG A 301 -21.69 -15.46 -8.14
C ARG A 301 -20.63 -16.55 -8.33
N SER A 302 -20.37 -16.99 -9.56
CA SER A 302 -19.41 -18.07 -9.83
C SER A 302 -18.61 -17.85 -11.11
N PHE A 303 -17.36 -18.28 -11.11
CA PHE A 303 -16.44 -18.23 -12.23
C PHE A 303 -15.70 -19.56 -12.33
N ILE A 304 -15.84 -20.25 -13.47
CA ILE A 304 -15.22 -21.55 -13.72
C ILE A 304 -14.19 -21.51 -14.85
N ALA A 305 -13.47 -22.62 -15.05
CA ALA A 305 -12.50 -22.74 -16.14
C ALA A 305 -13.06 -22.45 -17.55
N ALA A 306 -14.32 -22.75 -17.82
CA ALA A 306 -14.94 -22.45 -19.11
C ALA A 306 -15.10 -20.93 -19.34
N ASP A 307 -15.46 -20.20 -18.29
CA ASP A 307 -15.64 -18.75 -18.30
C ASP A 307 -14.32 -18.03 -18.58
N ALA A 308 -13.21 -18.58 -18.08
CA ALA A 308 -11.87 -18.07 -18.27
C ALA A 308 -11.39 -18.01 -19.73
N MET A 309 -12.07 -18.70 -20.67
CA MET A 309 -11.75 -18.65 -22.10
C MET A 309 -12.19 -17.34 -22.76
N THR A 310 -13.26 -16.72 -22.26
CA THR A 310 -13.81 -15.46 -22.78
C THR A 310 -13.47 -14.26 -21.90
N ALA A 311 -13.11 -14.50 -20.63
CA ALA A 311 -12.78 -13.44 -19.69
C ALA A 311 -11.52 -12.65 -20.09
N THR A 312 -11.59 -11.33 -19.87
CA THR A 312 -10.44 -10.45 -20.05
C THR A 312 -9.31 -10.86 -19.12
N ARG A 313 -8.07 -10.68 -19.58
CA ARG A 313 -6.89 -10.94 -18.76
C ARG A 313 -6.74 -9.88 -17.66
N LEU A 314 -6.39 -10.32 -16.45
CA LEU A 314 -6.00 -9.43 -15.36
C LEU A 314 -4.54 -9.00 -15.52
N GLY A 315 -4.28 -7.71 -15.31
CA GLY A 315 -2.94 -7.13 -15.43
C GLY A 315 -2.53 -6.76 -16.86
N THR A 316 -1.37 -6.14 -17.01
CA THR A 316 -0.81 -5.72 -18.30
C THR A 316 0.39 -6.58 -18.66
N ARG A 317 0.38 -7.17 -19.87
CA ARG A 317 1.53 -7.97 -20.33
C ARG A 317 2.70 -7.03 -20.62
N GLN A 318 3.66 -6.94 -19.72
CA GLN A 318 4.94 -6.31 -20.03
C GLN A 318 5.78 -7.29 -20.86
N ILE A 319 5.75 -7.16 -22.19
CA ILE A 319 6.70 -7.85 -23.07
C ILE A 319 8.04 -7.11 -22.91
N ARG A 320 8.80 -7.43 -21.87
CA ARG A 320 10.21 -7.03 -21.76
C ARG A 320 11.07 -8.23 -22.12
N ASP A 321 12.02 -8.03 -23.03
CA ASP A 321 13.01 -9.05 -23.36
C ASP A 321 13.90 -9.29 -22.13
N ALA A 322 13.48 -10.22 -21.26
CA ALA A 322 14.21 -10.57 -20.04
C ALA A 322 15.66 -11.00 -20.36
N ARG A 323 15.89 -11.56 -21.56
CA ARG A 323 17.18 -12.04 -22.05
C ARG A 323 18.29 -10.99 -22.08
N SER A 324 17.99 -9.72 -22.35
CA SER A 324 19.00 -8.64 -22.35
C SER A 324 19.25 -8.06 -20.96
N VAL A 325 18.21 -8.06 -20.11
CA VAL A 325 18.26 -7.54 -18.72
C VAL A 325 18.99 -8.50 -17.78
N HIS A 326 19.00 -9.81 -18.06
CA HIS A 326 19.65 -10.84 -17.22
C HIS A 326 21.16 -10.65 -17.01
N THR A 327 21.84 -9.81 -17.79
CA THR A 327 23.29 -9.66 -17.70
C THR A 327 23.74 -8.85 -16.49
N GLU A 328 22.97 -7.85 -16.04
CA GLU A 328 23.34 -6.92 -14.96
C GLU A 328 22.13 -6.52 -14.08
N ALA A 329 21.34 -7.49 -13.59
CA ALA A 329 20.22 -7.18 -12.71
C ALA A 329 20.69 -6.79 -11.29
N ASP A 330 20.11 -5.72 -10.76
CA ASP A 330 20.30 -5.22 -9.39
C ASP A 330 18.94 -5.05 -8.67
N LEU A 331 18.97 -4.61 -7.41
CA LEU A 331 17.73 -4.41 -6.64
C LEU A 331 16.80 -3.38 -7.28
N ARG A 332 17.33 -2.38 -7.97
CA ARG A 332 16.52 -1.40 -8.69
C ARG A 332 15.79 -2.03 -9.86
N THR A 333 16.48 -2.86 -10.63
CA THR A 333 15.89 -3.64 -11.72
C THR A 333 14.74 -4.51 -11.21
N PHE A 334 14.93 -5.17 -10.07
CA PHE A 334 13.88 -5.92 -9.40
C PHE A 334 12.73 -5.03 -8.92
N ALA A 335 13.03 -3.90 -8.30
CA ALA A 335 12.04 -2.98 -7.78
C ALA A 335 11.20 -2.28 -8.86
N ASP A 336 11.77 -2.04 -10.04
CA ASP A 336 11.12 -1.34 -11.16
C ASP A 336 10.34 -2.28 -12.10
N SER A 337 10.61 -3.60 -12.06
CA SER A 337 10.07 -4.53 -13.05
C SER A 337 9.76 -5.95 -12.58
N GLY A 338 10.18 -6.31 -11.37
CA GLY A 338 10.15 -7.69 -10.87
C GLY A 338 11.17 -8.62 -11.53
N LEU A 339 11.96 -8.16 -12.51
CA LEU A 339 12.98 -8.97 -13.16
C LEU A 339 14.15 -9.25 -12.19
N PRO A 340 14.83 -10.39 -12.32
CA PRO A 340 14.61 -11.45 -13.31
C PRO A 340 13.49 -12.43 -12.96
N PHE A 341 12.83 -12.27 -11.81
CA PHE A 341 11.90 -13.25 -11.26
C PHE A 341 10.52 -13.24 -11.92
N SER A 342 10.07 -12.09 -12.40
CA SER A 342 8.77 -11.95 -13.09
C SER A 342 8.78 -12.45 -14.53
N ALA A 343 9.96 -12.75 -15.10
CA ALA A 343 10.10 -13.15 -16.49
C ALA A 343 9.21 -14.37 -16.83
N ASP A 344 8.47 -14.27 -17.94
CA ASP A 344 7.55 -15.31 -18.41
C ASP A 344 6.59 -15.80 -17.30
N GLN A 345 6.00 -14.86 -16.54
CA GLN A 345 5.11 -15.14 -15.39
C GLN A 345 5.77 -16.04 -14.34
N GLY A 346 7.08 -15.85 -14.13
CA GLY A 346 7.87 -16.59 -13.16
C GLY A 346 8.14 -18.05 -13.53
N SER A 347 7.98 -18.46 -14.79
CA SER A 347 8.22 -19.85 -15.22
C SER A 347 9.61 -20.42 -14.90
N ARG A 348 10.59 -19.55 -14.62
CA ARG A 348 11.94 -19.93 -14.19
C ARG A 348 12.27 -19.39 -12.80
N THR A 349 11.25 -19.22 -11.96
CA THR A 349 11.38 -18.66 -10.62
C THR A 349 10.87 -19.64 -9.57
N ALA A 350 11.64 -19.78 -8.51
CA ALA A 350 11.27 -20.47 -7.30
C ALA A 350 11.21 -19.45 -6.17
N VAL A 351 10.03 -19.24 -5.60
CA VAL A 351 9.80 -18.39 -4.43
C VAL A 351 9.75 -19.28 -3.20
N GLN A 352 10.67 -19.04 -2.28
CA GLN A 352 10.80 -19.82 -1.05
C GLN A 352 10.49 -18.97 0.17
N PHE A 353 9.52 -19.41 0.97
CA PHE A 353 9.12 -18.74 2.20
C PHE A 353 9.91 -19.30 3.37
N SER A 354 10.62 -18.44 4.09
CA SER A 354 11.36 -18.79 5.32
C SER A 354 10.53 -18.54 6.59
N THR A 355 9.23 -18.39 6.43
CA THR A 355 8.30 -17.99 7.49
C THR A 355 7.85 -19.21 8.29
N ARG A 356 7.83 -19.06 9.62
CA ARG A 356 7.33 -20.10 10.54
C ARG A 356 6.00 -19.72 11.19
N LEU A 357 5.74 -18.43 11.28
CA LEU A 357 4.52 -17.86 11.85
C LEU A 357 3.64 -17.31 10.72
N ASP A 358 2.33 -17.39 10.89
CA ASP A 358 1.36 -16.86 9.92
C ASP A 358 1.51 -15.33 9.77
N ALA A 359 1.88 -14.63 10.83
CA ALA A 359 2.22 -13.20 10.80
C ALA A 359 3.33 -12.87 9.79
N ASP A 360 4.47 -13.56 9.86
CA ASP A 360 5.59 -13.36 8.93
C ASP A 360 5.21 -13.78 7.51
N ARG A 361 4.38 -14.82 7.38
CA ARG A 361 3.82 -15.29 6.10
C ARG A 361 2.98 -14.20 5.44
N HIS A 362 2.11 -13.50 6.18
CA HIS A 362 1.36 -12.35 5.64
C HIS A 362 2.29 -11.22 5.18
N GLY A 363 3.35 -10.92 5.94
CA GLY A 363 4.38 -9.96 5.51
C GLY A 363 5.07 -10.38 4.20
N ALA A 364 5.36 -11.68 4.06
CA ALA A 364 5.94 -12.23 2.84
C ALA A 364 4.98 -12.19 1.64
N LEU A 365 3.70 -12.49 1.87
CA LEU A 365 2.64 -12.37 0.86
C LEU A 365 2.46 -10.91 0.41
N SER A 366 2.54 -9.94 1.32
CA SER A 366 2.53 -8.51 0.96
C SER A 366 3.70 -8.13 0.04
N VAL A 367 4.92 -8.62 0.32
CA VAL A 367 6.10 -8.41 -0.53
C VAL A 367 5.89 -9.03 -1.92
N LEU A 368 5.37 -10.26 -1.99
CA LEU A 368 5.12 -10.94 -3.26
C LEU A 368 3.99 -10.26 -4.06
N ALA A 369 2.92 -9.85 -3.40
CA ALA A 369 1.84 -9.05 -3.98
C ALA A 369 2.38 -7.74 -4.59
N ARG A 370 3.30 -7.06 -3.89
CA ARG A 370 3.98 -5.87 -4.43
C ARG A 370 4.78 -6.19 -5.67
N ALA A 371 5.54 -7.28 -5.66
CA ALA A 371 6.34 -7.70 -6.80
C ALA A 371 5.47 -7.98 -8.05
N ALA A 372 4.31 -8.63 -7.86
CA ALA A 372 3.34 -8.87 -8.95
C ALA A 372 2.72 -7.58 -9.51
N LEU A 373 2.38 -6.62 -8.64
CA LEU A 373 1.89 -5.30 -9.05
C LEU A 373 2.89 -4.58 -9.94
N ILE A 374 4.17 -4.59 -9.55
CA ILE A 374 5.24 -3.95 -10.30
C ILE A 374 5.51 -4.66 -11.64
N SER A 375 5.49 -6.00 -11.66
CA SER A 375 5.60 -6.72 -12.94
C SER A 375 4.37 -6.57 -13.82
N GLY A 376 3.24 -6.10 -13.27
CA GLY A 376 1.97 -5.90 -13.99
C GLY A 376 1.18 -7.19 -14.21
N GLU A 377 1.70 -8.34 -13.77
CA GLU A 377 1.07 -9.66 -13.88
C GLU A 377 1.53 -10.59 -12.76
N ALA A 378 0.67 -11.55 -12.41
CA ALA A 378 0.98 -12.57 -11.41
C ALA A 378 1.96 -13.61 -11.96
N TRP A 379 2.78 -14.19 -11.07
CA TRP A 379 3.78 -15.18 -11.44
C TRP A 379 3.18 -16.59 -11.43
N LEU A 380 2.27 -16.83 -12.39
CA LEU A 380 1.41 -18.02 -12.45
C LEU A 380 2.16 -19.36 -12.52
N TYR A 381 3.38 -19.35 -13.08
CA TYR A 381 4.19 -20.55 -13.33
C TYR A 381 5.40 -20.64 -12.41
N ALA A 382 5.55 -19.72 -11.46
CA ALA A 382 6.57 -19.87 -10.43
C ALA A 382 6.30 -21.08 -9.56
N TRP A 383 7.39 -21.69 -9.09
CA TRP A 383 7.34 -22.66 -8.02
C TRP A 383 7.27 -21.91 -6.67
N TYR A 384 6.41 -22.37 -5.77
CA TYR A 384 6.26 -21.81 -4.43
C TYR A 384 6.44 -22.92 -3.40
N GLY A 385 7.16 -22.64 -2.32
CA GLY A 385 7.32 -23.62 -1.24
C GLY A 385 7.95 -23.00 0.01
N ASP A 386 7.95 -23.76 1.09
CA ASP A 386 8.57 -23.37 2.35
C ASP A 386 10.09 -23.66 2.35
N ALA A 387 10.81 -23.10 3.33
CA ALA A 387 12.27 -23.24 3.47
C ALA A 387 12.78 -24.69 3.58
N ASP A 388 11.92 -25.61 4.03
CA ASP A 388 12.26 -27.03 4.19
C ASP A 388 12.15 -27.81 2.88
N GLU A 389 11.52 -27.23 1.85
CA GLU A 389 11.39 -27.84 0.54
C GLU A 389 12.57 -27.49 -0.39
N SER A 390 12.98 -28.43 -1.23
CA SER A 390 14.05 -28.19 -2.20
C SER A 390 13.51 -27.45 -3.43
N ALA A 391 13.83 -26.16 -3.54
CA ALA A 391 13.54 -25.39 -4.74
C ALA A 391 14.17 -26.03 -5.99
N PRO A 392 13.49 -26.01 -7.15
CA PRO A 392 14.04 -26.51 -8.40
C PRO A 392 15.38 -25.87 -8.75
N VAL A 393 16.35 -26.70 -9.12
CA VAL A 393 17.75 -26.31 -9.34
C VAL A 393 17.87 -25.26 -10.45
N ASN A 394 17.14 -25.43 -11.56
CA ASN A 394 17.25 -24.58 -12.75
C ASN A 394 16.45 -23.25 -12.69
N HIS A 395 15.94 -22.87 -11.50
CA HIS A 395 15.11 -21.68 -11.31
C HIS A 395 15.86 -20.61 -10.53
N ASN A 396 15.65 -19.34 -10.89
CA ASN A 396 16.02 -18.20 -10.06
C ASN A 396 15.35 -18.35 -8.69
N LEU A 397 16.09 -18.10 -7.61
CA LEU A 397 15.61 -18.31 -6.25
C LEU A 397 15.30 -16.96 -5.60
N LEU A 398 14.05 -16.74 -5.21
CA LEU A 398 13.63 -15.60 -4.40
C LEU A 398 13.26 -16.10 -3.00
N VAL A 399 14.03 -15.70 -1.99
CA VAL A 399 13.76 -16.06 -0.60
C VAL A 399 13.11 -14.90 0.14
N ILE A 400 11.93 -15.12 0.71
CA ILE A 400 11.17 -14.11 1.45
C ILE A 400 10.91 -14.62 2.87
N GLY A 401 11.22 -13.81 3.89
CA GLY A 401 10.97 -14.14 5.29
C GLY A 401 12.18 -13.95 6.21
N PRO A 402 12.01 -14.23 7.51
CA PRO A 402 13.06 -14.02 8.50
C PRO A 402 14.22 -15.00 8.31
N ALA A 403 15.44 -14.56 8.66
CA ALA A 403 16.63 -15.41 8.71
C ALA A 403 16.93 -16.20 7.43
N SER A 404 16.82 -15.55 6.27
CA SER A 404 17.03 -16.18 4.96
C SER A 404 18.41 -16.82 4.78
N THR A 405 19.41 -16.37 5.55
CA THR A 405 20.75 -16.95 5.59
C THR A 405 20.78 -18.39 6.12
N ARG A 406 19.69 -18.91 6.70
CA ARG A 406 19.59 -20.35 7.03
C ARG A 406 19.43 -21.23 5.80
N ILE A 407 19.05 -20.66 4.66
CA ILE A 407 18.95 -21.40 3.39
C ILE A 407 20.34 -21.52 2.78
N ALA A 408 20.78 -22.76 2.57
CA ALA A 408 22.15 -23.07 2.15
C ALA A 408 22.58 -22.38 0.85
N ALA A 409 21.65 -22.18 -0.09
CA ALA A 409 21.91 -21.48 -1.34
C ALA A 409 22.20 -19.99 -1.13
N VAL A 410 21.53 -19.34 -0.16
CA VAL A 410 21.76 -17.94 0.21
C VAL A 410 23.07 -17.81 0.95
N ASP A 411 23.32 -18.63 1.98
CA ASP A 411 24.54 -18.52 2.80
C ASP A 411 25.83 -18.70 2.00
N ARG A 412 25.87 -19.73 1.16
CA ARG A 412 27.04 -20.07 0.33
C ARG A 412 27.40 -18.96 -0.65
N ASN A 413 26.39 -18.34 -1.24
CA ASN A 413 26.55 -17.33 -2.28
C ASN A 413 26.42 -15.90 -1.76
N ALA A 414 26.20 -15.71 -0.45
CA ALA A 414 25.93 -14.42 0.15
C ALA A 414 27.08 -13.42 -0.14
N PRO A 415 26.79 -12.29 -0.79
CA PRO A 415 27.80 -11.27 -1.05
C PRO A 415 28.20 -10.56 0.26
N PRO A 416 29.40 -9.96 0.34
CA PRO A 416 29.84 -9.21 1.51
C PRO A 416 28.89 -8.05 1.86
N GLU A 417 28.26 -7.43 0.85
CA GLU A 417 27.22 -6.41 0.95
C GLU A 417 26.03 -6.91 1.79
N LEU A 418 25.54 -8.13 1.53
CA LEU A 418 24.42 -8.71 2.28
C LEU A 418 24.80 -8.92 3.75
N ARG A 419 26.01 -9.43 4.02
CA ARG A 419 26.49 -9.61 5.41
C ARG A 419 26.65 -8.27 6.12
N ALA A 420 27.11 -7.24 5.43
CA ALA A 420 27.21 -5.89 5.97
C ALA A 420 25.83 -5.29 6.27
N ALA A 421 24.86 -5.49 5.37
CA ALA A 421 23.48 -5.06 5.52
C ALA A 421 22.81 -5.69 6.73
N LEU A 422 22.94 -7.01 6.90
CA LEU A 422 22.43 -7.72 8.08
C LEU A 422 23.02 -7.18 9.39
N ARG A 423 24.36 -7.00 9.45
CA ARG A 423 25.01 -6.41 10.63
C ARG A 423 24.57 -4.96 10.88
N ALA A 424 24.29 -4.19 9.84
CA ALA A 424 23.82 -2.80 9.95
C ALA A 424 22.37 -2.75 10.46
N ALA A 425 21.51 -3.65 9.98
CA ALA A 425 20.14 -3.82 10.46
C ALA A 425 20.12 -4.22 11.95
N GLU A 426 20.94 -5.19 12.35
CA GLU A 426 21.10 -5.60 13.76
C GLU A 426 21.55 -4.42 14.66
N ARG A 427 22.52 -3.62 14.20
CA ARG A 427 23.03 -2.46 14.96
C ARG A 427 22.02 -1.33 15.08
N SER A 428 21.18 -1.12 14.07
CA SER A 428 20.21 -0.02 14.03
C SER A 428 19.14 -0.12 15.13
N ARG A 429 18.88 -1.31 15.68
CA ARG A 429 17.96 -1.49 16.83
C ARG A 429 18.48 -0.85 18.12
N GLY A 430 19.80 -0.69 18.26
CA GLY A 430 20.44 -0.15 19.46
C GLY A 430 20.32 1.37 19.62
N GLN A 431 19.99 2.10 18.56
CA GLN A 431 19.79 3.56 18.61
C GLN A 431 18.35 3.88 19.04
N ARG A 432 18.07 3.69 20.33
CA ARG A 432 16.84 4.14 20.97
C ARG A 432 16.66 5.65 20.82
N GLY A 433 15.55 6.04 20.20
CA GLY A 433 14.77 7.25 20.49
C GLY A 433 15.52 8.57 20.53
N LEU A 434 15.59 9.26 19.39
CA LEU A 434 15.59 10.72 19.36
C LEU A 434 14.83 11.18 18.10
N MET A 435 13.74 11.92 18.35
CA MET A 435 12.87 12.65 17.42
C MET A 435 11.94 11.82 16.52
N ARG A 436 10.74 11.54 17.06
CA ARG A 436 9.54 11.17 16.32
C ARG A 436 8.73 12.45 16.06
N LEU A 437 9.07 13.18 14.99
CA LEU A 437 8.36 14.37 14.51
C LEU A 437 8.41 14.38 12.97
N ALA A 438 7.51 13.64 12.30
CA ALA A 438 7.02 13.94 10.93
C ALA A 438 6.21 12.79 10.28
N ALA A 439 6.40 11.53 10.66
CA ALA A 439 5.82 10.39 9.93
C ALA A 439 4.47 9.86 10.49
N ALA A 440 3.65 10.72 11.06
CA ALA A 440 2.32 10.35 11.57
C ALA A 440 1.18 10.56 10.56
N ALA A 441 1.47 10.97 9.32
CA ALA A 441 0.46 11.27 8.31
C ALA A 441 0.01 10.06 7.46
N TYR A 442 0.63 8.88 7.64
CA TYR A 442 0.34 7.68 6.85
C TYR A 442 0.01 6.43 7.69
N ALA A 443 -0.19 6.60 9.00
CA ALA A 443 -0.84 5.56 9.78
C ALA A 443 -2.35 5.80 9.69
N ASP A 444 -3.07 4.90 9.01
CA ASP A 444 -4.52 4.79 9.19
C ASP A 444 -4.81 4.86 10.69
N ALA A 445 -5.78 5.70 11.07
CA ALA A 445 -6.05 6.04 12.47
C ALA A 445 -6.51 4.85 13.34
N ALA A 446 -6.59 3.64 12.79
CA ALA A 446 -6.81 2.39 13.51
C ALA A 446 -5.50 1.69 13.97
N ASP A 447 -4.33 2.00 13.40
CA ASP A 447 -3.07 1.27 13.65
C ASP A 447 -2.10 1.99 14.60
N ALA A 448 -2.56 3.03 15.31
CA ALA A 448 -1.78 3.74 16.32
C ALA A 448 -1.90 3.12 17.72
N GLU A 449 -2.04 1.79 17.84
CA GLU A 449 -1.90 1.11 19.12
C GLU A 449 -0.42 0.83 19.47
N VAL A 450 0.02 1.51 20.52
CA VAL A 450 1.04 1.11 21.52
C VAL A 450 2.16 0.16 21.06
N GLY A 451 3.33 0.73 20.74
CA GLY A 451 4.63 0.04 20.91
C GLY A 451 5.15 -0.82 19.76
N THR A 452 4.58 -0.73 18.55
CA THR A 452 5.01 -1.49 17.38
C THR A 452 6.49 -1.28 17.03
N GLU A 453 7.24 -2.39 17.01
CA GLU A 453 8.65 -2.45 16.69
C GLU A 453 8.93 -1.85 15.31
N VAL A 454 10.04 -1.12 15.19
CA VAL A 454 10.50 -0.59 13.90
C VAL A 454 10.82 -1.78 12.99
N GLY A 455 9.97 -2.01 11.98
CA GLY A 455 10.24 -3.00 10.92
C GLY A 455 11.50 -2.59 10.16
N ILE A 456 12.61 -3.27 10.44
CA ILE A 456 13.88 -3.13 9.71
C ILE A 456 14.07 -4.42 8.93
N GLY A 457 14.40 -4.30 7.64
CA GLY A 457 14.72 -5.45 6.81
C GLY A 457 15.90 -5.20 5.89
N VAL A 458 16.30 -6.27 5.21
CA VAL A 458 17.44 -6.33 4.31
C VAL A 458 17.02 -7.00 3.01
N ALA A 459 17.31 -6.35 1.89
CA ALA A 459 17.11 -6.87 0.55
C ALA A 459 18.49 -7.13 -0.06
N SER A 460 18.62 -8.17 -0.87
CA SER A 460 19.80 -8.38 -1.70
C SER A 460 19.46 -9.16 -2.96
N LEU A 461 20.17 -8.87 -4.05
CA LEU A 461 20.12 -9.59 -5.32
C LEU A 461 21.55 -9.88 -5.79
N PHE A 462 21.83 -11.14 -6.13
CA PHE A 462 23.15 -11.60 -6.56
C PHE A 462 23.03 -12.87 -7.43
N ARG A 463 24.13 -13.29 -8.04
CA ARG A 463 24.19 -14.51 -8.86
C ARG A 463 24.61 -15.71 -8.04
N ASP A 464 24.08 -16.88 -8.39
CA ASP A 464 24.54 -18.16 -7.86
C ASP A 464 25.94 -18.47 -8.44
N GLN A 465 26.94 -18.68 -7.58
CA GLN A 465 28.29 -19.04 -8.00
C GLN A 465 28.37 -20.48 -8.49
N ALA A 466 27.43 -21.34 -8.06
CA ALA A 466 27.41 -22.74 -8.44
C ALA A 466 26.71 -22.98 -9.79
N GLN A 467 25.88 -22.04 -10.25
CA GLN A 467 25.06 -22.18 -11.45
C GLN A 467 25.02 -20.90 -12.25
N ASP A 468 25.67 -20.93 -13.41
CA ASP A 468 25.73 -19.76 -14.27
C ASP A 468 24.34 -19.35 -14.77
N GLY A 469 24.07 -18.04 -14.76
CA GLY A 469 22.79 -17.44 -15.15
C GLY A 469 21.65 -17.56 -14.14
N ARG A 470 21.84 -18.22 -12.99
CA ARG A 470 20.84 -18.28 -11.92
C ARG A 470 20.97 -17.09 -10.97
N TRP A 471 19.87 -16.39 -10.74
CA TRP A 471 19.80 -15.28 -9.80
C TRP A 471 19.22 -15.72 -8.46
N ILE A 472 19.76 -15.16 -7.39
CA ILE A 472 19.30 -15.35 -6.02
C ILE A 472 18.97 -13.97 -5.45
N ALA A 473 17.73 -13.79 -5.00
CA ALA A 473 17.34 -12.63 -4.21
C ALA A 473 16.87 -13.06 -2.82
N THR A 474 17.05 -12.17 -1.86
CA THR A 474 16.48 -12.35 -0.54
C THR A 474 15.90 -11.05 -0.01
N LEU A 475 14.70 -11.12 0.56
CA LEU A 475 14.12 -10.08 1.41
C LEU A 475 13.91 -10.69 2.79
N THR A 476 14.65 -10.18 3.76
CA THR A 476 14.71 -10.78 5.09
C THR A 476 14.75 -9.75 6.19
N ALA A 477 14.53 -10.21 7.42
CA ALA A 477 14.75 -9.44 8.63
C ALA A 477 15.69 -10.23 9.57
N PRO A 478 16.51 -9.54 10.37
CA PRO A 478 17.31 -10.19 11.39
C PRO A 478 16.42 -10.90 12.41
N ASP A 479 16.91 -11.98 13.03
CA ASP A 479 16.15 -12.93 13.87
C ASP A 479 15.28 -12.31 14.95
N GLN A 480 15.63 -11.12 15.43
CA GLN A 480 14.93 -10.46 16.52
C GLN A 480 13.95 -9.37 16.05
N ALA A 481 13.89 -9.05 14.75
CA ALA A 481 12.98 -8.05 14.20
C ALA A 481 11.73 -8.73 13.61
N SER A 482 10.56 -8.10 13.78
CA SER A 482 9.32 -8.54 13.13
C SER A 482 9.41 -8.42 11.61
N PHE A 483 9.48 -9.58 10.93
CA PHE A 483 9.47 -9.60 9.47
C PHE A 483 8.11 -9.17 8.91
N GLU A 484 7.01 -9.52 9.59
CA GLU A 484 5.67 -9.03 9.27
C GLU A 484 5.64 -7.50 9.09
N ALA A 485 6.10 -6.74 10.09
CA ALA A 485 6.13 -5.28 10.04
C ALA A 485 7.09 -4.76 8.96
N ALA A 486 8.28 -5.36 8.85
CA ALA A 486 9.27 -4.97 7.84
C ALA A 486 8.76 -5.19 6.41
N GLY A 487 8.18 -6.36 6.12
CA GLY A 487 7.64 -6.72 4.82
C GLY A 487 6.43 -5.87 4.43
N ARG A 488 5.49 -5.63 5.35
CA ARG A 488 4.36 -4.72 5.11
C ARG A 488 4.82 -3.30 4.82
N SER A 489 5.76 -2.78 5.62
CA SER A 489 6.29 -1.42 5.42
C SER A 489 6.96 -1.26 4.06
N LEU A 490 7.70 -2.26 3.59
CA LEU A 490 8.34 -2.24 2.29
C LEU A 490 7.30 -2.30 1.15
N ALA A 491 6.32 -3.21 1.26
CA ALA A 491 5.34 -3.48 0.22
C ALA A 491 4.33 -2.35 -0.02
N ARG A 492 3.97 -1.59 1.04
CA ARG A 492 2.92 -0.56 1.00
C ARG A 492 3.44 0.87 0.92
N SER A 493 4.75 1.08 0.80
CA SER A 493 5.35 2.42 0.80
C SER A 493 6.27 2.66 -0.39
N ASN A 494 6.71 3.91 -0.53
CA ASN A 494 7.70 4.31 -1.53
C ASN A 494 9.13 3.79 -1.22
N LEU A 495 9.31 3.03 -0.12
CA LEU A 495 10.57 2.33 0.16
C LEU A 495 10.90 1.31 -0.94
N TRP A 496 9.89 0.67 -1.54
CA TRP A 496 10.10 -0.30 -2.62
C TRP A 496 10.89 0.28 -3.78
N SER A 497 10.46 1.45 -4.29
CA SER A 497 11.10 2.15 -5.41
C SER A 497 12.48 2.73 -5.07
N ALA A 498 12.84 2.78 -3.78
CA ALA A 498 14.15 3.25 -3.33
C ALA A 498 15.16 2.10 -3.14
N LEU A 499 14.78 0.85 -3.43
CA LEU A 499 15.71 -0.28 -3.43
C LEU A 499 16.67 -0.18 -4.60
N GLU A 500 17.97 -0.17 -4.33
CA GLU A 500 19.02 -0.08 -5.34
C GLU A 500 20.29 -0.82 -4.93
N GLY A 501 21.16 -1.10 -5.90
CA GLY A 501 22.42 -1.80 -5.69
C GLY A 501 22.26 -3.30 -5.44
N ARG A 502 23.29 -3.92 -4.85
CA ARG A 502 23.34 -5.38 -4.59
C ARG A 502 22.72 -5.79 -3.26
N ALA A 503 22.79 -4.93 -2.26
CA ALA A 503 22.09 -5.09 -1.00
C ALA A 503 21.60 -3.73 -0.50
N ALA A 504 20.49 -3.73 0.24
CA ALA A 504 19.94 -2.53 0.84
C ALA A 504 19.35 -2.86 2.21
N VAL A 505 19.45 -1.93 3.15
CA VAL A 505 18.74 -1.97 4.43
C VAL A 505 17.59 -0.99 4.34
N TRP A 506 16.37 -1.40 4.68
CA TRP A 506 15.24 -0.49 4.78
C TRP A 506 14.73 -0.41 6.22
N SER A 507 14.16 0.74 6.54
CA SER A 507 13.43 0.99 7.78
C SER A 507 12.35 2.05 7.54
N ALA A 508 11.55 2.35 8.55
CA ALA A 508 10.60 3.47 8.51
C ALA A 508 11.25 4.84 8.18
N ARG A 509 12.58 4.98 8.29
CA ARG A 509 13.30 6.22 7.96
C ARG A 509 13.70 6.35 6.49
N GLY A 510 13.69 5.26 5.74
CA GLY A 510 14.21 5.22 4.37
C GLY A 510 14.97 3.94 4.04
N VAL A 511 15.52 3.92 2.84
CA VAL A 511 16.38 2.84 2.33
C VAL A 511 17.82 3.31 2.29
N THR A 512 18.74 2.45 2.67
CA THR A 512 20.18 2.67 2.59
C THR A 512 20.80 1.57 1.73
N ALA A 513 21.24 1.93 0.54
CA ALA A 513 21.95 1.03 -0.36
C ALA A 513 23.35 0.72 0.17
N LEU A 514 23.76 -0.52 -0.01
CA LEU A 514 25.08 -1.03 0.32
C LEU A 514 25.64 -1.68 -0.93
N ASP A 515 26.35 -0.89 -1.70
CA ASP A 515 27.07 -1.35 -2.88
C ASP A 515 28.56 -1.02 -2.71
N TYR A 516 29.38 -2.07 -2.54
CA TYR A 516 30.83 -1.90 -2.49
C TYR A 516 31.46 -1.84 -3.90
N ALA A 517 30.67 -1.95 -4.97
CA ALA A 517 31.12 -1.75 -6.34
C ALA A 517 31.08 -0.27 -6.79
N ILE A 518 30.45 0.62 -6.02
CA ILE A 518 30.48 2.06 -6.27
C ILE A 518 31.78 2.62 -5.69
N VAL A 519 32.69 3.05 -6.56
CA VAL A 519 33.84 3.89 -6.20
C VAL A 519 33.31 5.04 -5.35
N ALA A 520 33.83 5.19 -4.13
CA ALA A 520 33.39 6.26 -3.24
C ALA A 520 33.32 7.58 -4.02
N PRO A 521 32.18 8.32 -3.97
CA PRO A 521 32.01 9.51 -4.77
C PRO A 521 33.19 10.43 -4.50
N THR A 522 33.82 10.88 -5.58
CA THR A 522 35.00 11.72 -5.50
C THR A 522 34.64 12.98 -4.72
N LEU A 523 35.63 13.63 -4.09
CA LEU A 523 35.40 14.88 -3.34
C LEU A 523 34.59 15.91 -4.16
N ASN A 524 34.74 15.90 -5.49
CA ASN A 524 34.01 16.78 -6.40
C ASN A 524 32.52 16.46 -6.51
N GLU A 525 32.13 15.19 -6.54
CA GLU A 525 30.72 14.77 -6.60
C GLU A 525 30.01 15.05 -5.29
N ARG A 526 30.68 14.83 -4.15
CA ARG A 526 30.15 15.20 -2.83
C ARG A 526 30.00 16.71 -2.67
N VAL A 527 30.91 17.49 -3.24
CA VAL A 527 30.82 18.96 -3.25
C VAL A 527 29.69 19.43 -4.16
N GLN A 528 29.44 18.75 -5.29
CA GLN A 528 28.29 19.04 -6.16
C GLN A 528 26.95 18.69 -5.51
N GLU A 529 26.83 17.52 -4.89
CA GLU A 529 25.61 17.09 -4.21
C GLU A 529 25.31 17.98 -2.99
N PHE A 530 26.34 18.34 -2.21
CA PHE A 530 26.22 19.32 -1.14
C PHE A 530 25.83 20.71 -1.66
N ALA A 531 26.34 21.12 -2.83
CA ALA A 531 25.99 22.40 -3.44
C ALA A 531 24.56 22.44 -4.00
N VAL A 532 24.01 21.29 -4.43
CA VAL A 532 22.63 21.18 -4.93
C VAL A 532 21.62 21.19 -3.78
N ASP A 533 21.88 20.49 -2.68
CA ASP A 533 20.99 20.47 -1.51
C ASP A 533 21.05 21.76 -0.69
N HIS A 534 22.21 22.44 -0.67
CA HIS A 534 22.42 23.66 0.10
C HIS A 534 22.60 24.90 -0.79
N THR A 535 21.95 24.93 -1.96
CA THR A 535 22.00 26.08 -2.89
C THR A 535 21.77 27.44 -2.20
N ARG A 536 20.89 27.47 -1.19
CA ARG A 536 20.61 28.67 -0.39
C ARG A 536 21.79 29.07 0.51
N ASP A 537 22.43 28.12 1.17
CA ASP A 537 23.55 28.40 2.08
C ASP A 537 24.84 28.68 1.31
N ALA A 538 25.06 27.98 0.18
CA ALA A 538 26.14 28.27 -0.75
C ALA A 538 26.02 29.69 -1.32
N ALA A 539 24.80 30.15 -1.65
CA ALA A 539 24.55 31.52 -2.06
C ALA A 539 24.86 32.54 -0.93
N PHE A 540 24.53 32.23 0.33
CA PHE A 540 24.88 33.08 1.47
C PHE A 540 26.39 33.18 1.71
N VAL A 541 27.12 32.07 1.57
CA VAL A 541 28.58 32.06 1.71
C VAL A 541 29.26 32.86 0.60
N LEU A 542 28.81 32.69 -0.65
CA LEU A 542 29.33 33.46 -1.79
C LEU A 542 29.01 34.95 -1.67
N PHE A 543 27.81 35.29 -1.21
CA PHE A 543 27.41 36.67 -0.93
C PHE A 543 28.26 37.29 0.18
N GLY A 544 28.52 36.55 1.27
CA GLY A 544 29.41 36.97 2.35
C GLY A 544 30.85 37.19 1.89
N ALA A 545 31.37 36.29 1.04
CA ALA A 545 32.70 36.44 0.45
C ALA A 545 32.80 37.65 -0.49
N ALA A 546 31.77 37.92 -1.29
CA ALA A 546 31.70 39.09 -2.16
C ALA A 546 31.67 40.40 -1.35
N ILE A 547 30.91 40.44 -0.25
CA ILE A 547 30.89 41.58 0.69
C ILE A 547 32.28 41.80 1.30
N LEU A 548 32.96 40.76 1.76
CA LEU A 548 34.30 40.89 2.33
C LEU A 548 35.32 41.42 1.31
N LEU A 549 35.23 41.00 0.04
CA LEU A 549 36.07 41.52 -1.03
C LEU A 549 35.78 42.99 -1.34
N LEU A 550 34.50 43.39 -1.34
CA LEU A 550 34.10 44.79 -1.51
C LEU A 550 34.62 45.67 -0.35
N ILE A 551 34.46 45.21 0.88
CA ILE A 551 34.96 45.90 2.08
C ILE A 551 36.49 46.03 2.02
N ARG A 552 37.21 44.95 1.66
CA ARG A 552 38.67 44.97 1.50
C ARG A 552 39.10 45.94 0.39
N GLY A 553 38.37 46.00 -0.73
CA GLY A 553 38.61 46.97 -1.80
C GLY A 553 38.40 48.43 -1.35
N PHE A 554 37.38 48.67 -0.53
CA PHE A 554 37.06 50.00 0.01
C PHE A 554 38.12 50.49 1.00
N PHE A 555 38.60 49.62 1.89
CA PHE A 555 39.68 49.94 2.82
C PHE A 555 41.05 50.02 2.14
N GLY A 556 41.28 49.25 1.06
CA GLY A 556 42.49 49.34 0.23
C GLY A 556 42.62 50.68 -0.50
N ARG A 557 41.51 51.25 -1.00
CA ARG A 557 41.52 52.57 -1.66
C ARG A 557 41.77 53.73 -0.69
N ARG A 558 41.31 53.64 0.57
CA ARG A 558 41.59 54.68 1.59
C ARG A 558 43.06 54.78 1.99
N LYS A 559 43.86 53.72 1.84
CA LYS A 559 45.32 53.78 2.11
C LYS A 559 46.13 54.43 0.99
N ARG A 560 45.64 54.49 -0.25
CA ARG A 560 46.35 55.15 -1.36
C ARG A 560 46.14 56.67 -1.42
N VAL A 561 45.03 57.18 -0.90
CA VAL A 561 44.75 58.63 -0.87
C VAL A 561 45.55 59.36 0.22
N ARG A 562 46.24 58.65 1.13
CA ARG A 562 47.06 59.25 2.21
C ARG A 562 48.57 59.28 1.93
N VAL A 563 48.99 58.96 0.71
CA VAL A 563 50.41 58.95 0.28
C VAL A 563 50.70 60.05 -0.76
N GLU A 564 49.70 60.82 -1.18
CA GLU A 564 49.86 61.99 -2.08
C GLU A 564 49.29 63.28 -1.45
N ALA A 565 49.45 63.47 -0.15
CA ALA A 565 49.20 64.74 0.54
C ALA A 565 50.42 65.12 1.39
#